data_AF-A0A931CMJ5-F1
#
_entry.id   AF-A0A931CMJ5-F1
#
_cell.length_a   1.000
_cell.length_b   1.000
_cell.length_c   1.000
_cell.angle_alpha   90.00
_cell.angle_beta   90.00
_cell.angle_gamma   90.00
#
_symmetry.space_group_name_H-M   'P 1'
#
loop_
_entity.id
_entity.type
_entity.pdbx_description
1 polymer ?
#
loop_
_entity_poly.entity_id
_entity_poly.type
_entity_poly.pdbx_seq_one_letter_code
_entity_poly.pdbx_strand_id
1 'polypeptide(L)'
;MSSSGPRAGGPTPRRSFTSSQKLEFLTSYETACQSNEGGAFLRREGLYSSQMTEWRRQRDAGVLQGKKVGESIGKLSKDQAETARLRRQLEVTQGRLEKTEAALELMGKLQAFLENASHDIPDEPRSGKR
;
A
#
# COMPACT_ATOMS: atom_id res chain seq x y z
N MET A 1 24.31 35.21 -38.33
CA MET A 1 25.09 35.47 -37.10
C MET A 1 24.54 34.57 -36.01
N SER A 2 25.20 33.45 -35.72
CA SER A 2 24.73 32.49 -34.71
C SER A 2 25.15 32.98 -33.32
N SER A 3 24.17 33.32 -32.47
CA SER A 3 24.43 33.75 -31.11
C SER A 3 24.80 32.55 -30.23
N SER A 4 26.09 32.33 -30.00
CA SER A 4 26.61 31.40 -28.99
C SER A 4 26.59 32.07 -27.63
N GLY A 5 25.41 32.17 -27.02
CA GLY A 5 25.23 32.63 -25.63
C GLY A 5 24.97 31.45 -24.69
N PRO A 6 25.12 31.60 -23.36
CA PRO A 6 24.93 30.53 -22.36
C PRO A 6 23.52 29.93 -22.30
N ARG A 7 22.59 30.38 -23.16
CA ARG A 7 21.22 29.86 -23.33
C ARG A 7 20.93 29.34 -24.75
N ALA A 8 21.96 29.14 -25.57
CA ALA A 8 21.81 28.72 -26.98
C ALA A 8 21.26 27.28 -27.15
N GLY A 9 21.13 26.51 -26.07
CA GLY A 9 20.67 25.11 -26.13
C GLY A 9 19.16 24.89 -26.14
N GLY A 10 18.34 25.93 -25.99
CA GLY A 10 16.88 25.78 -25.84
C GLY A 10 16.48 24.98 -24.57
N PRO A 11 15.18 24.74 -24.34
CA PRO A 11 14.73 23.94 -23.21
C PRO A 11 15.17 22.48 -23.36
N THR A 12 15.90 21.95 -22.38
CA THR A 12 16.20 20.51 -22.31
C THR A 12 14.90 19.73 -22.10
N PRO A 13 14.64 18.68 -22.88
CA PRO A 13 13.45 17.86 -22.70
C PRO A 13 13.44 17.23 -21.31
N ARG A 14 12.28 17.25 -20.66
CA ARG A 14 12.10 16.65 -19.33
C ARG A 14 12.33 15.14 -19.42
N ARG A 15 13.02 14.56 -18.43
CA ARG A 15 13.23 13.11 -18.31
C ARG A 15 11.87 12.39 -18.33
N SER A 16 11.71 11.46 -19.26
CA SER A 16 10.52 10.60 -19.38
C SER A 16 10.87 9.16 -19.00
N PHE A 17 9.93 8.48 -18.33
CA PHE A 17 10.09 7.09 -17.91
C PHE A 17 9.11 6.18 -18.62
N THR A 18 9.59 5.02 -19.06
CA THR A 18 8.73 3.96 -19.60
C THR A 18 7.91 3.31 -18.48
N SER A 19 6.83 2.59 -18.83
CA SER A 19 6.03 1.81 -17.87
C SER A 19 6.88 0.83 -17.08
N SER A 20 7.76 0.08 -17.77
CA SER A 20 8.67 -0.88 -17.16
C SER A 20 9.65 -0.22 -16.19
N GLN A 21 10.25 0.92 -16.55
CA GLN A 21 11.14 1.65 -15.65
C GLN A 21 10.41 2.13 -14.40
N LYS A 22 9.18 2.64 -14.53
CA LYS A 22 8.38 3.07 -13.36
C LYS A 22 8.09 1.90 -12.42
N LEU A 23 7.77 0.72 -12.96
CA LEU A 23 7.54 -0.49 -12.16
C LEU A 23 8.81 -0.94 -11.46
N GLU A 24 9.95 -0.96 -12.16
CA GLU A 24 11.25 -1.32 -11.58
C GLU A 24 11.64 -0.37 -10.44
N PHE A 25 11.46 0.94 -10.64
CA PHE A 25 11.71 1.93 -9.59
C PHE A 25 10.76 1.78 -8.41
N LEU A 26 9.48 1.45 -8.63
CA LEU A 26 8.54 1.19 -7.54
C LEU A 26 8.96 -0.02 -6.71
N THR A 27 9.29 -1.13 -7.35
CA THR A 27 9.74 -2.35 -6.66
C THR A 27 11.01 -2.08 -5.87
N SER A 28 12.01 -1.44 -6.50
CA SER A 28 13.27 -1.09 -5.85
C SER A 28 13.08 -0.12 -4.67
N TYR A 29 12.18 0.85 -4.83
CA TYR A 29 11.83 1.79 -3.77
C TYR A 29 11.11 1.09 -2.60
N GLU A 30 10.19 0.16 -2.88
CA GLU A 30 9.48 -0.61 -1.84
C GLU A 30 10.43 -1.52 -1.07
N THR A 31 11.39 -2.18 -1.75
CA THR A 31 12.47 -2.93 -1.10
C THR A 31 13.37 -2.01 -0.25
N ALA A 32 13.77 -0.85 -0.78
CA ALA A 32 14.56 0.11 -0.02
C ALA A 32 13.80 0.68 1.19
N CYS A 33 12.47 0.79 1.13
CA CYS A 33 11.67 1.20 2.29
C CYS A 33 11.73 0.17 3.42
N GLN A 34 11.86 -1.13 3.12
CA GLN A 34 11.96 -2.18 4.14
C GLN A 34 13.25 -2.06 4.96
N SER A 35 14.35 -1.59 4.35
CA SER A 35 15.61 -1.31 5.03
C SER A 35 15.75 0.13 5.53
N ASN A 36 14.67 0.93 5.50
CA ASN A 36 14.66 2.36 5.86
C ASN A 36 15.57 3.23 4.97
N GLU A 37 15.92 2.76 3.77
CA GLU A 37 16.78 3.44 2.79
C GLU A 37 16.01 4.13 1.67
N GLY A 38 14.68 4.15 1.70
CA GLY A 38 13.84 4.73 0.63
C GLY A 38 14.22 6.18 0.29
N GLY A 39 14.52 7.01 1.29
CA GLY A 39 14.98 8.39 1.07
C GLY A 39 16.37 8.51 0.44
N ALA A 40 17.26 7.53 0.67
CA ALA A 40 18.56 7.46 0.00
C ALA A 40 18.39 7.03 -1.46
N PHE A 41 17.53 6.04 -1.72
CA PHE A 41 17.17 5.60 -3.07
C PHE A 41 16.65 6.75 -3.93
N LEU A 42 15.69 7.52 -3.41
CA LEU A 42 15.12 8.67 -4.15
C LEU A 42 16.17 9.71 -4.54
N ARG A 43 17.13 10.00 -3.65
CA ARG A 43 18.21 10.94 -3.94
C ARG A 43 19.19 10.41 -4.99
N ARG A 44 19.54 9.11 -4.94
CA ARG A 44 20.41 8.46 -5.92
C ARG A 44 19.80 8.48 -7.33
N GLU A 45 18.51 8.20 -7.43
CA GLU A 45 17.81 8.14 -8.71
C GLU A 45 17.31 9.49 -9.23
N GLY A 46 17.42 10.55 -8.43
CA GLY A 46 16.88 11.88 -8.73
C GLY A 46 15.35 11.90 -8.79
N LEU A 47 14.71 11.07 -7.97
CA LEU A 47 13.25 10.88 -7.93
C LEU A 47 12.64 11.58 -6.71
N TYR A 48 11.37 11.94 -6.83
CA TYR A 48 10.60 12.57 -5.75
C TYR A 48 9.53 11.60 -5.22
N SER A 49 9.21 11.74 -3.93
CA SER A 49 8.15 10.95 -3.28
C SER A 49 6.78 11.13 -3.95
N SER A 50 6.50 12.33 -4.51
CA SER A 50 5.31 12.60 -5.29
C SER A 50 5.23 11.72 -6.55
N GLN A 51 6.36 11.50 -7.23
CA GLN A 51 6.42 10.60 -8.40
C GLN A 51 6.11 9.16 -8.00
N MET A 52 6.67 8.67 -6.88
CA MET A 52 6.38 7.33 -6.36
C MET A 52 4.90 7.17 -6.02
N THR A 53 4.30 8.20 -5.41
CA THR A 53 2.88 8.18 -5.06
C THR A 53 2.00 8.10 -6.31
N GLU A 54 2.32 8.89 -7.34
CA GLU A 54 1.61 8.86 -8.62
C GLU A 54 1.79 7.54 -9.36
N TRP A 55 3.01 6.99 -9.39
CA TRP A 55 3.26 5.71 -10.05
C TRP A 55 2.59 4.55 -9.32
N ARG A 56 2.50 4.59 -7.98
CA ARG A 56 1.73 3.62 -7.21
C ARG A 56 0.25 3.66 -7.60
N ARG A 57 -0.35 4.85 -7.70
CA ARG A 57 -1.72 5.01 -8.22
C ARG A 57 -1.87 4.45 -9.63
N GLN A 58 -0.90 4.71 -10.53
CA GLN A 58 -0.91 4.16 -11.89
C GLN A 58 -0.79 2.64 -11.92
N ARG A 59 0.00 2.03 -11.02
CA ARG A 59 0.10 0.58 -10.83
C ARG A 59 -1.22 -0.02 -10.34
N ASP A 60 -1.79 0.54 -9.29
CA ASP A 60 -2.99 0.02 -8.63
C ASP A 60 -4.23 0.14 -9.54
N ALA A 61 -4.23 1.15 -10.42
CA ALA A 61 -5.21 1.34 -11.48
C ALA A 61 -4.95 0.48 -12.74
N GLY A 62 -3.88 -0.33 -12.76
CA GLY A 62 -3.55 -1.23 -13.87
C GLY A 62 -2.97 -0.54 -15.12
N VAL A 63 -2.67 0.76 -15.05
CA VAL A 63 -2.24 1.56 -16.20
C VAL A 63 -0.79 1.27 -16.61
N LEU A 64 0.02 0.79 -15.68
CA LEU A 64 1.41 0.42 -15.93
C LEU A 64 1.57 -0.99 -16.52
N GLN A 65 0.56 -1.86 -16.40
CA GLN A 65 0.62 -3.23 -16.92
C GLN A 65 0.08 -3.29 -18.36
N GLY A 66 0.80 -3.98 -19.26
CA GLY A 66 0.35 -4.21 -20.64
C GLY A 66 0.62 -3.08 -21.66
N LYS A 67 1.21 -1.95 -21.24
CA LYS A 67 1.59 -0.87 -22.18
C LYS A 67 2.88 -1.21 -22.93
N LYS A 68 2.85 -1.05 -24.27
CA LYS A 68 4.02 -1.26 -25.13
C LYS A 68 5.09 -0.20 -24.87
N VAL A 69 6.35 -0.56 -25.10
CA VAL A 69 7.49 0.36 -25.02
C VAL A 69 7.25 1.56 -25.93
N GLY A 70 7.25 2.77 -25.37
CA GLY A 70 7.06 4.03 -26.11
C GLY A 70 5.64 4.62 -26.04
N GLU A 71 4.67 3.93 -25.45
CA GLU A 71 3.32 4.48 -25.29
C GLU A 71 3.26 5.47 -24.11
N SER A 72 2.82 6.71 -24.40
CA SER A 72 2.63 7.74 -23.39
C SER A 72 1.67 7.23 -22.30
N ILE A 73 2.14 7.24 -21.05
CA ILE A 73 1.28 7.04 -19.88
C ILE A 73 0.49 8.33 -19.71
N GLY A 74 -0.65 8.42 -20.41
CA GLY A 74 -1.62 9.50 -20.26
C GLY A 74 -2.25 9.52 -18.86
N LYS A 75 -3.11 10.53 -18.63
CA LYS A 75 -3.94 10.64 -17.42
C LYS A 75 -4.78 9.38 -17.24
N LEU A 76 -5.02 8.98 -15.99
CA LEU A 76 -5.92 7.87 -15.65
C LEU A 76 -7.29 8.10 -16.30
N SER A 77 -7.85 7.07 -16.92
CA SER A 77 -9.28 7.09 -17.29
C SER A 77 -10.15 7.12 -16.03
N LYS A 78 -11.38 7.62 -16.14
CA LYS A 78 -12.35 7.63 -15.02
C LYS A 78 -12.55 6.21 -14.46
N ASP A 79 -12.73 5.23 -15.34
CA ASP A 79 -12.93 3.83 -14.96
C ASP A 79 -11.73 3.24 -14.21
N GLN A 80 -10.51 3.66 -14.58
CA GLN A 80 -9.28 3.24 -13.92
C GLN A 80 -9.15 3.87 -12.53
N ALA A 81 -9.55 5.13 -12.38
CA ALA A 81 -9.58 5.80 -11.08
C ALA A 81 -10.65 5.20 -10.16
N GLU A 82 -11.82 4.86 -10.70
CA GLU A 82 -12.88 4.16 -9.96
C GLU A 82 -12.45 2.76 -9.54
N THR A 83 -11.81 2.00 -10.43
CA THR A 83 -11.26 0.67 -10.11
C THR A 83 -10.26 0.76 -8.96
N ALA A 84 -9.34 1.72 -8.98
CA ALA A 84 -8.38 1.93 -7.91
C ALA A 84 -9.08 2.32 -6.59
N ARG A 85 -10.11 3.17 -6.66
CA ARG A 85 -10.91 3.55 -5.49
C ARG A 85 -11.63 2.35 -4.88
N LEU A 86 -12.29 1.54 -5.72
CA LEU A 86 -13.03 0.36 -5.28
C LEU A 86 -12.10 -0.69 -4.66
N ARG A 87 -10.94 -0.94 -5.26
CA ARG A 87 -9.92 -1.84 -4.70
C ARG A 87 -9.47 -1.40 -3.31
N ARG A 88 -9.21 -0.10 -3.13
CA ARG A 88 -8.82 0.45 -1.83
C ARG A 88 -9.94 0.34 -0.80
N GLN A 89 -11.19 0.55 -1.21
CA GLN A 89 -12.33 0.37 -0.32
C GLN A 89 -12.47 -1.09 0.11
N LEU A 90 -12.33 -2.03 -0.82
CA LEU A 90 -12.34 -3.47 -0.54
C LEU A 90 -11.29 -3.85 0.49
N GLU A 91 -10.03 -3.45 0.28
CA GLU A 91 -8.92 -3.73 1.21
C GLU A 91 -9.21 -3.19 2.62
N VAL A 92 -9.70 -1.96 2.74
CA VAL A 92 -10.05 -1.35 4.04
C VAL A 92 -11.20 -2.11 4.69
N THR A 93 -12.23 -2.49 3.94
CA THR A 93 -13.37 -3.24 4.48
C THR A 93 -12.98 -4.66 4.90
N GLN A 94 -12.14 -5.34 4.13
CA GLN A 94 -11.62 -6.66 4.47
C GLN A 94 -10.76 -6.61 5.73
N GLY A 95 -9.85 -5.64 5.85
CA GLY A 95 -9.05 -5.48 7.06
C GLY A 95 -9.87 -5.09 8.31
N ARG A 96 -11.09 -4.53 8.14
CA ARG A 96 -12.03 -4.34 9.25
C ARG A 96 -12.72 -5.65 9.62
N LEU A 97 -13.14 -6.42 8.61
CA LEU A 97 -13.76 -7.73 8.79
C LEU A 97 -12.83 -8.67 9.55
N GLU A 98 -11.57 -8.78 9.13
CA GLU A 98 -10.55 -9.60 9.80
C GLU A 98 -10.39 -9.22 11.29
N LYS A 99 -10.37 -7.93 11.61
CA LYS A 99 -10.29 -7.45 12.99
C LYS A 99 -11.52 -7.82 13.81
N THR A 100 -12.71 -7.71 13.21
CA THR A 100 -13.96 -8.09 13.90
C THR A 100 -14.04 -9.59 14.12
N GLU A 101 -13.60 -10.40 13.15
CA GLU A 101 -13.54 -11.85 13.27
C GLU A 101 -12.55 -12.28 14.37
N ALA A 102 -11.35 -11.68 14.41
CA ALA A 102 -10.38 -11.93 15.47
C ALA A 102 -10.91 -11.56 16.86
N ALA A 103 -11.67 -10.46 16.97
CA ALA A 103 -12.30 -10.08 18.23
C ALA A 103 -13.36 -11.10 18.67
N LEU A 104 -14.20 -11.58 17.74
CA LEU A 104 -15.19 -12.63 18.02
C LEU A 104 -14.53 -13.95 18.43
N GLU A 105 -13.43 -14.32 17.79
CA GLU A 105 -12.66 -15.51 18.16
C GLU A 105 -12.10 -15.41 19.58
N LEU A 106 -11.54 -14.24 19.95
CA LEU A 106 -11.07 -13.99 21.31
C LEU A 106 -12.20 -14.07 22.33
N MET A 107 -13.37 -13.48 22.02
CA MET A 107 -14.54 -13.54 22.90
C MET A 107 -15.00 -14.99 23.09
N GLY A 108 -15.03 -15.81 22.04
CA GLY A 108 -15.34 -17.23 22.13
C GLY A 108 -14.34 -18.00 23.01
N LYS A 109 -13.04 -17.72 22.86
CA LYS A 109 -11.99 -18.31 23.72
C LYS A 109 -12.14 -17.91 25.19
N LEU A 110 -12.45 -16.65 25.47
CA LEU A 110 -12.70 -16.16 26.83
C LEU A 110 -13.92 -16.81 27.45
N GLN A 111 -15.01 -16.97 26.70
CA GLN A 111 -16.21 -17.66 27.19
C GLN A 111 -15.91 -19.12 27.51
N ALA A 112 -15.23 -19.85 26.62
CA ALA A 112 -14.85 -21.24 26.86
C ALA A 112 -13.91 -21.38 28.08
N PHE A 113 -12.98 -20.44 28.25
CA PHE A 113 -12.12 -20.39 29.42
C PHE A 113 -12.92 -20.16 30.72
N LEU A 114 -13.86 -19.22 30.72
CA LEU A 114 -14.71 -18.94 31.87
C LEU A 114 -15.62 -20.13 32.22
N GLU A 115 -16.18 -20.80 31.22
CA GLU A 115 -16.99 -22.01 31.42
C GLU A 115 -16.18 -23.11 32.11
N ASN A 116 -14.98 -23.41 31.60
CA ASN A 116 -14.07 -24.39 32.22
C ASN A 116 -13.70 -23.98 33.66
N ALA A 117 -13.31 -22.72 33.87
CA ALA A 117 -12.95 -22.22 35.19
C ALA A 117 -14.13 -22.26 36.17
N SER A 118 -15.36 -22.09 35.71
CA SER A 118 -16.57 -22.21 36.54
C SER A 118 -16.90 -23.66 36.89
N HIS A 119 -16.60 -24.61 35.99
CA HIS A 119 -16.81 -26.05 36.22
C HIS A 119 -15.80 -26.62 37.21
N ASP A 120 -14.61 -26.02 37.31
CA ASP A 120 -13.55 -26.41 38.25
C ASP A 120 -13.76 -25.85 39.68
N ILE A 121 -14.79 -25.03 39.93
CA ILE A 121 -15.11 -24.56 41.29
C ILE A 121 -15.83 -25.70 42.03
N PRO A 122 -15.23 -26.29 43.09
CA PRO A 122 -15.93 -27.29 43.88
C PRO A 122 -17.12 -26.63 44.58
N ASP A 123 -18.29 -27.27 44.50
CA ASP A 123 -19.46 -26.90 45.29
C ASP A 123 -19.05 -26.99 46.78
N GLU A 124 -18.76 -25.85 47.42
CA GLU A 124 -18.53 -25.84 48.87
C GLU A 124 -19.82 -26.34 49.54
N PRO A 125 -19.75 -27.38 50.40
CA PRO A 125 -20.94 -27.86 51.07
C PRO A 125 -21.43 -26.73 51.97
N ARG A 126 -22.64 -26.21 51.67
CA ARG A 126 -23.34 -25.24 52.53
C ARG A 126 -23.48 -25.85 53.92
N SER A 127 -22.55 -25.50 54.81
CA SER A 127 -22.59 -25.83 56.22
C SER A 127 -23.74 -25.05 56.85
N GLY A 128 -24.91 -25.68 56.88
CA GLY A 128 -26.04 -25.25 57.69
C GLY A 128 -25.64 -25.29 59.16
N LYS A 129 -25.38 -24.12 59.74
CA LYS A 129 -25.24 -23.99 61.19
C LYS A 129 -26.63 -23.90 61.83
N ARG A 130 -26.90 -24.91 62.66
CA ARG A 130 -27.71 -24.93 63.90
C ARG A 130 -29.14 -24.40 63.87
#